data_AF-A0A8J4XRF1-F1
#
_entry.id   AF-A0A8J4XRF1-F1
#
_cell.length_a   1.000
_cell.length_b   1.000
_cell.length_c   1.000
_cell.angle_alpha   90.00
_cell.angle_beta   90.00
_cell.angle_gamma   90.00
#
_symmetry.space_group_name_H-M   'P 1'
#
loop_
_entity.id
_entity.type
_entity.pdbx_description
1 polymer ?
#
loop_
_entity_poly.entity_id
_entity_poly.type
_entity_poly.pdbx_seq_one_letter_code
_entity_poly.pdbx_strand_id
1 'polypeptide(L)'
;MPPCDHEEADTRIVVHLQDALESGCTTCLVRTVDTDVLVILIGKYHFLASKYPSADIWVAFGSGKNFLFLHINAICSTLGKEKSTALPVFHSFTGCDTTSSFFGKGKKSVWEAWGAYTEVTDAFNFIVEHPHAQITVDCQEFQMLERFTVVIYDKTSPLVSVNEARKELFCQKKQNDGEHSPNSTGPAAAHQACSVPGWHLDNLSPGPTTDTNC
;
A
#
# COMPACT_ATOMS: atom_id res chain seq x y z
N MET A 1 23.91 13.07 -19.84
CA MET A 1 22.52 12.61 -20.09
C MET A 1 21.81 13.59 -21.01
N PRO A 2 20.90 13.15 -21.89
CA PRO A 2 19.95 14.06 -22.54
C PRO A 2 19.08 14.78 -21.49
N PRO A 3 18.55 15.98 -21.79
CA PRO A 3 17.69 16.71 -20.86
C PRO A 3 16.42 15.90 -20.54
N CYS A 4 16.07 15.84 -19.25
CA CYS A 4 14.88 15.15 -18.74
C CYS A 4 13.66 16.05 -18.88
N ASP A 5 12.63 15.58 -19.59
CA ASP A 5 11.31 16.23 -19.77
C ASP A 5 10.26 15.73 -18.77
N HIS A 6 10.67 14.88 -17.82
CA HIS A 6 9.79 14.30 -16.81
C HIS A 6 9.26 15.37 -15.85
N GLU A 7 7.95 15.60 -15.84
CA GLU A 7 7.31 16.73 -15.16
C GLU A 7 7.11 16.52 -13.64
N GLU A 8 6.96 15.27 -13.20
CA GLU A 8 6.57 14.95 -11.82
C GLU A 8 7.80 14.86 -10.88
N ALA A 9 7.74 15.56 -9.75
CA ALA A 9 8.90 15.74 -8.87
C ALA A 9 9.27 14.47 -8.09
N ASP A 10 8.27 13.69 -7.71
CA ASP A 10 8.36 12.46 -6.91
C ASP A 10 9.20 11.36 -7.59
N THR A 11 9.18 11.35 -8.91
CA THR A 11 9.81 10.37 -9.81
C THR A 11 11.12 10.92 -10.37
N ARG A 12 11.21 12.24 -10.61
CA ARG A 12 12.48 12.91 -10.97
C ARG A 12 13.60 12.69 -9.96
N ILE A 13 13.27 12.52 -8.67
CA ILE A 13 14.29 12.28 -7.64
C ILE A 13 15.11 11.01 -7.91
N VAL A 14 14.50 9.98 -8.52
CA VAL A 14 15.18 8.74 -8.91
C VAL A 14 16.18 9.00 -10.03
N VAL A 15 15.83 9.88 -10.98
CA VAL A 15 16.73 10.28 -12.08
C VAL A 15 17.95 11.01 -11.52
N HIS A 16 17.76 11.95 -10.59
CA HIS A 16 18.86 12.65 -9.93
C HIS A 16 19.72 11.71 -9.08
N LEU A 17 19.09 10.76 -8.38
CA LEU A 17 19.81 9.73 -7.66
C LEU A 17 20.68 8.89 -8.60
N GLN A 18 20.13 8.46 -9.74
CA GLN A 18 20.89 7.72 -10.74
C GLN A 18 22.07 8.54 -11.29
N ASP A 19 21.87 9.82 -11.62
CA ASP A 19 22.93 10.72 -12.10
C ASP A 19 24.07 10.90 -11.08
N ALA A 20 23.73 11.02 -9.79
CA ALA A 20 24.72 11.07 -8.72
C ALA A 20 25.53 9.76 -8.64
N LEU A 21 24.86 8.61 -8.72
CA LEU A 21 25.54 7.30 -8.73
C LEU A 21 26.43 7.11 -9.97
N GLU A 22 25.97 7.53 -11.15
CA GLU A 22 26.76 7.53 -12.40
C GLU A 22 27.99 8.44 -12.31
N SER A 23 27.89 9.53 -11.56
CA SER A 23 28.99 10.45 -11.28
C SER A 23 29.98 9.92 -10.24
N GLY A 24 29.76 8.70 -9.71
CA GLY A 24 30.65 8.04 -8.77
C GLY A 24 30.30 8.24 -7.28
N CYS A 25 29.17 8.87 -6.96
CA CYS A 25 28.68 8.88 -5.59
C CYS A 25 28.31 7.46 -5.16
N THR A 26 28.71 7.06 -3.95
CA THR A 26 28.35 5.76 -3.37
C THR A 26 27.27 5.91 -2.31
N THR A 27 27.33 6.95 -1.47
CA THR A 27 26.31 7.24 -0.48
C THR A 27 25.43 8.40 -0.93
N CYS A 28 24.11 8.21 -0.95
CA CYS A 28 23.14 9.22 -1.35
C CYS A 28 22.03 9.35 -0.32
N LEU A 29 21.70 10.59 0.04
CA LEU A 29 20.62 10.91 0.97
C LEU A 29 19.52 11.66 0.23
N VAL A 30 18.33 11.06 0.14
CA VAL A 30 17.13 11.71 -0.39
C VAL A 30 16.32 12.30 0.77
N ARG A 31 16.01 13.60 0.70
CA ARG A 31 15.15 14.27 1.68
C ARG A 31 13.73 14.36 1.13
N THR A 32 12.76 13.81 1.85
CA THR A 32 11.34 13.92 1.49
C THR A 32 10.42 13.88 2.71
N VAL A 33 9.22 14.43 2.58
CA VAL A 33 8.10 14.20 3.49
C VAL A 33 7.01 13.34 2.84
N ASP A 34 7.17 13.06 1.55
CA ASP A 34 6.22 12.39 0.69
C ASP A 34 6.47 10.89 0.70
N THR A 35 5.40 10.12 0.94
CA THR A 35 5.44 8.66 0.99
C THR A 35 5.60 8.07 -0.41
N ASP A 36 5.12 8.75 -1.45
CA ASP A 36 5.20 8.26 -2.83
C ASP A 36 6.65 8.16 -3.27
N VAL A 37 7.47 9.17 -2.94
CA VAL A 37 8.93 9.14 -3.14
C VAL A 37 9.58 7.93 -2.46
N LEU A 38 9.22 7.65 -1.20
CA LEU A 38 9.79 6.52 -0.46
C LEU A 38 9.44 5.18 -1.13
N VAL A 39 8.18 5.01 -1.51
CA VAL A 39 7.68 3.81 -2.17
C VAL A 39 8.33 3.61 -3.54
N ILE A 40 8.47 4.69 -4.32
CA ILE A 40 9.15 4.67 -5.63
C ILE A 40 10.61 4.26 -5.47
N LEU A 41 11.34 4.81 -4.49
CA LEU A 41 12.73 4.47 -4.22
C LEU A 41 12.90 2.99 -3.86
N ILE A 42 12.02 2.44 -3.02
CA ILE A 42 12.01 1.01 -2.69
C ILE A 42 11.76 0.17 -3.95
N GLY A 43 10.78 0.56 -4.77
CA GLY A 43 10.45 -0.13 -6.03
C GLY A 43 11.60 -0.13 -7.04
N LYS A 44 12.40 0.93 -7.09
CA LYS A 44 13.53 1.06 -8.03
C LYS A 44 14.86 0.59 -7.46
N TYR A 45 14.96 0.32 -6.16
CA TYR A 45 16.22 -0.02 -5.49
C TYR A 45 16.96 -1.17 -6.17
N HIS A 46 16.30 -2.30 -6.46
CA HIS A 46 16.98 -3.46 -7.04
C HIS A 46 17.50 -3.21 -8.47
N PHE A 47 16.87 -2.29 -9.22
CA PHE A 47 17.40 -1.83 -10.51
C PHE A 47 18.63 -0.94 -10.33
N LEU A 48 18.62 -0.04 -9.34
CA LEU A 48 19.77 0.80 -9.03
C LEU A 48 20.94 -0.04 -8.52
N ALA A 49 20.70 -0.96 -7.57
CA ALA A 49 21.72 -1.81 -6.98
C ALA A 49 22.37 -2.77 -8.00
N SER A 50 21.63 -3.19 -9.04
CA SER A 50 22.22 -4.02 -10.11
C SER A 50 23.19 -3.24 -11.01
N LYS A 51 22.96 -1.95 -11.20
CA LYS A 51 23.84 -1.04 -11.95
C LYS A 51 24.97 -0.46 -11.10
N TYR A 52 24.69 -0.17 -9.84
CA TYR A 52 25.60 0.47 -8.90
C TYR A 52 25.66 -0.36 -7.60
N PRO A 53 26.42 -1.48 -7.57
CA PRO A 53 26.44 -2.39 -6.43
C PRO A 53 26.93 -1.76 -5.11
N SER A 54 27.70 -0.68 -5.19
CA SER A 54 28.20 0.06 -4.03
C SER A 54 27.25 1.17 -3.54
N ALA A 55 26.06 1.30 -4.14
CA ALA A 55 25.11 2.34 -3.76
C ALA A 55 24.57 2.10 -2.34
N ASP A 56 24.69 3.10 -1.50
CA ASP A 56 24.21 3.17 -0.12
C ASP A 56 23.18 4.30 -0.01
N ILE A 57 21.90 3.93 -0.09
CA ILE A 57 20.80 4.87 -0.30
C ILE A 57 20.04 5.06 1.02
N TRP A 58 19.91 6.32 1.43
CA TRP A 58 19.21 6.75 2.63
C TRP A 58 18.06 7.69 2.27
N VAL A 59 17.00 7.64 3.07
CA VAL A 59 15.91 8.63 3.03
C VAL A 59 15.80 9.33 4.37
N ALA A 60 15.96 10.66 4.36
CA ALA A 60 15.56 11.53 5.45
C ALA A 60 14.05 11.83 5.30
N PHE A 61 13.22 11.10 6.04
CA PHE A 61 11.76 11.09 5.93
C PHE A 61 11.08 11.92 7.03
N GLY A 62 9.96 12.56 6.71
CA GLY A 62 9.08 13.22 7.69
C GLY A 62 9.56 14.62 8.13
N SER A 63 8.94 15.21 9.15
CA SER A 63 9.24 16.58 9.61
C SER A 63 9.08 16.73 11.12
N GLY A 64 9.79 17.69 11.71
CA GLY A 64 9.74 17.99 13.14
C GLY A 64 10.06 16.76 14.00
N LYS A 65 9.14 16.43 14.92
CA LYS A 65 9.28 15.29 15.85
C LYS A 65 9.18 13.92 15.17
N ASN A 66 8.64 13.86 13.95
CA ASN A 66 8.43 12.62 13.20
C ASN A 66 9.48 12.46 12.09
N PHE A 67 10.67 13.01 12.29
CA PHE A 67 11.77 12.90 11.34
C PHE A 67 12.56 11.61 11.56
N LEU A 68 12.84 10.86 10.49
CA LEU A 68 13.49 9.56 10.53
C LEU A 68 14.50 9.40 9.39
N PHE A 69 15.61 8.72 9.65
CA PHE A 69 16.50 8.23 8.60
C PHE A 69 16.19 6.76 8.31
N LEU A 70 15.81 6.48 7.07
CA LEU A 70 15.50 5.15 6.58
C LEU A 70 16.64 4.67 5.68
N HIS A 71 17.20 3.50 5.98
CA HIS A 71 18.18 2.85 5.13
C HIS A 71 17.48 1.99 4.09
N ILE A 72 17.46 2.44 2.84
CA ILE A 72 16.68 1.78 1.77
C ILE A 72 17.25 0.40 1.47
N ASN A 73 18.56 0.24 1.52
CA ASN A 73 19.22 -1.04 1.30
C ASN A 73 18.77 -2.10 2.30
N ALA A 74 18.76 -1.77 3.61
CA ALA A 74 18.30 -2.70 4.65
C ALA A 74 16.82 -3.02 4.53
N ILE A 75 15.98 -2.03 4.21
CA ILE A 75 14.54 -2.24 3.98
C ILE A 75 14.33 -3.22 2.83
N CYS A 76 14.96 -2.99 1.68
CA CYS A 76 14.80 -3.84 0.50
C CYS A 76 15.42 -5.22 0.69
N SER A 77 16.53 -5.32 1.44
CA SER A 77 17.10 -6.61 1.85
C SER A 77 16.14 -7.43 2.72
N THR A 78 15.33 -6.76 3.55
CA THR A 78 14.33 -7.42 4.41
C THR A 78 13.07 -7.80 3.63
N LEU A 79 12.63 -6.93 2.71
CA LEU A 79 11.45 -7.17 1.89
C LEU A 79 11.67 -8.21 0.80
N GLY A 80 12.89 -8.32 0.28
CA GLY A 80 13.21 -9.12 -0.91
C GLY A 80 12.88 -8.36 -2.21
N LYS A 81 13.40 -8.88 -3.32
CA LYS A 81 13.33 -8.20 -4.63
C LYS A 81 11.90 -8.09 -5.13
N GLU A 82 11.16 -9.17 -5.06
CA GLU A 82 9.82 -9.31 -5.61
C GLU A 82 8.85 -8.37 -4.90
N LYS A 83 8.90 -8.32 -3.56
CA LYS A 83 8.01 -7.48 -2.76
C LYS A 83 8.39 -6.01 -2.82
N SER A 84 9.69 -5.69 -2.87
CA SER A 84 10.16 -4.31 -3.07
C SER A 84 9.69 -3.78 -4.43
N THR A 85 9.87 -4.57 -5.49
CA THR A 85 9.46 -4.22 -6.86
C THR A 85 7.96 -4.01 -6.97
N ALA A 86 7.16 -4.87 -6.34
CA ALA A 86 5.69 -4.79 -6.31
C ALA A 86 5.13 -3.62 -5.49
N LEU A 87 5.92 -3.00 -4.61
CA LEU A 87 5.43 -2.04 -3.62
C LEU A 87 4.72 -0.81 -4.22
N PRO A 88 5.17 -0.19 -5.34
CA PRO A 88 4.46 0.92 -5.97
C PRO A 88 3.06 0.53 -6.45
N VAL A 89 2.91 -0.66 -7.04
CA VAL A 89 1.59 -1.14 -7.51
C VAL A 89 0.69 -1.44 -6.32
N PHE A 90 1.21 -2.09 -5.27
CA PHE A 90 0.47 -2.27 -4.02
C PHE A 90 0.01 -0.93 -3.43
N HIS A 91 0.88 0.08 -3.41
CA HIS A 91 0.55 1.38 -2.85
C HIS A 91 -0.60 2.05 -3.60
N SER A 92 -0.53 2.06 -4.94
CA SER A 92 -1.60 2.59 -5.79
C SER A 92 -2.87 1.74 -5.75
N PHE A 93 -2.78 0.41 -5.69
CA PHE A 93 -3.93 -0.49 -5.61
C PHE A 93 -4.73 -0.31 -4.31
N THR A 94 -4.05 0.05 -3.22
CA THR A 94 -4.63 0.13 -1.87
C THR A 94 -5.01 1.54 -1.44
N GLY A 95 -4.84 2.51 -2.33
CA GLY A 95 -5.11 3.93 -2.11
C GLY A 95 -3.81 4.75 -1.98
N CYS A 96 -3.59 5.67 -2.91
CA CYS A 96 -2.60 6.74 -2.87
C CYS A 96 -3.28 8.08 -3.17
N ASP A 97 -2.54 9.12 -3.55
CA ASP A 97 -3.12 10.43 -3.84
C ASP A 97 -4.12 10.41 -5.01
N THR A 98 -4.01 9.44 -5.93
CA THR A 98 -4.88 9.32 -7.11
C THR A 98 -5.91 8.21 -7.02
N THR A 99 -5.84 7.33 -6.01
CA THR A 99 -6.72 6.18 -5.88
C THR A 99 -7.37 6.12 -4.50
N SER A 100 -8.63 5.67 -4.45
CA SER A 100 -9.34 5.52 -3.18
C SER A 100 -8.82 4.33 -2.37
N SER A 101 -8.79 4.47 -1.06
CA SER A 101 -8.54 3.36 -0.14
C SER A 101 -9.75 2.43 -0.02
N PHE A 102 -9.52 1.16 0.32
CA PHE A 102 -10.58 0.22 0.65
C PHE A 102 -11.34 0.64 1.92
N PHE A 103 -12.68 0.61 1.87
CA PHE A 103 -13.52 1.07 2.96
C PHE A 103 -13.30 0.28 4.26
N GLY A 104 -13.02 0.98 5.35
CA GLY A 104 -12.79 0.37 6.67
C GLY A 104 -11.49 -0.42 6.77
N LYS A 105 -10.54 -0.23 5.83
CA LYS A 105 -9.25 -0.95 5.79
C LYS A 105 -8.09 0.03 5.70
N GLY A 106 -7.22 0.01 6.70
CA GLY A 106 -5.99 0.81 6.72
C GLY A 106 -4.81 0.07 6.09
N LYS A 107 -3.78 0.80 5.61
CA LYS A 107 -2.60 0.20 4.96
C LYS A 107 -1.93 -0.91 5.75
N LYS A 108 -1.87 -0.80 7.09
CA LYS A 108 -1.34 -1.87 7.96
C LYS A 108 -2.14 -3.18 7.81
N SER A 109 -3.47 -3.11 7.88
CA SER A 109 -4.33 -4.30 7.73
C SER A 109 -4.22 -4.95 6.35
N VAL A 110 -4.07 -4.12 5.31
CA VAL A 110 -3.91 -4.59 3.93
C VAL A 110 -2.52 -5.18 3.69
N TRP A 111 -1.48 -4.62 4.33
CA TRP A 111 -0.13 -5.19 4.34
C TRP A 111 -0.11 -6.58 4.98
N GLU A 112 -0.81 -6.77 6.09
CA GLU A 112 -0.95 -8.08 6.71
C GLU A 112 -1.72 -9.07 5.83
N ALA A 113 -2.75 -8.60 5.09
CA ALA A 113 -3.44 -9.42 4.10
C ALA A 113 -2.49 -9.84 2.97
N TRP A 114 -1.58 -8.97 2.53
CA TRP A 114 -0.56 -9.32 1.54
C TRP A 114 0.43 -10.36 2.09
N GLY A 115 0.72 -10.31 3.40
CA GLY A 115 1.46 -11.38 4.08
C GLY A 115 0.71 -12.72 4.13
N ALA A 116 -0.63 -12.71 4.12
CA ALA A 116 -1.46 -13.91 4.16
C ALA A 116 -1.75 -14.51 2.78
N TYR A 117 -1.65 -13.71 1.71
CA TYR A 117 -1.82 -14.13 0.32
C TYR A 117 -0.68 -13.55 -0.52
N THR A 118 0.43 -14.27 -0.58
CA THR A 118 1.68 -13.80 -1.20
C THR A 118 1.66 -13.85 -2.72
N GLU A 119 0.80 -14.70 -3.30
CA GLU A 119 0.66 -14.94 -4.74
C GLU A 119 0.25 -13.68 -5.51
N VAL A 120 -0.45 -12.73 -4.86
CA VAL A 120 -0.77 -11.43 -5.48
C VAL A 120 0.48 -10.64 -5.88
N THR A 121 1.65 -10.95 -5.30
CA THR A 121 2.93 -10.34 -5.68
C THR A 121 3.23 -10.55 -7.16
N ASP A 122 2.83 -11.69 -7.73
CA ASP A 122 3.03 -11.98 -9.15
C ASP A 122 2.18 -11.05 -10.03
N ALA A 123 0.92 -10.81 -9.65
CA ALA A 123 0.05 -9.84 -10.32
C ALA A 123 0.63 -8.42 -10.25
N PHE A 124 1.13 -8.01 -9.08
CA PHE A 124 1.74 -6.70 -8.91
C PHE A 124 3.01 -6.55 -9.76
N ASN A 125 3.89 -7.55 -9.77
CA ASN A 125 5.11 -7.49 -10.59
C ASN A 125 4.79 -7.53 -12.09
N PHE A 126 3.78 -8.29 -12.51
CA PHE A 126 3.30 -8.25 -13.89
C PHE A 126 2.92 -6.82 -14.31
N ILE A 127 2.22 -6.08 -13.44
CA ILE A 127 1.84 -4.68 -13.70
C ILE A 127 3.07 -3.77 -13.75
N VAL A 128 4.06 -3.99 -12.88
CA VAL A 128 5.32 -3.21 -12.92
C VAL A 128 6.05 -3.41 -14.25
N GLU A 129 6.11 -4.65 -14.74
CA GLU A 129 6.77 -5.01 -15.99
C GLU A 129 5.98 -4.57 -17.23
N HIS A 130 4.65 -4.52 -17.13
CA HIS A 130 3.73 -4.24 -18.22
C HIS A 130 2.74 -3.12 -17.86
N PRO A 131 3.19 -1.88 -17.58
CA PRO A 131 2.34 -0.80 -17.06
C PRO A 131 1.23 -0.34 -18.01
N HIS A 132 1.31 -0.70 -19.29
CA HIS A 132 0.32 -0.40 -20.32
C HIS A 132 -0.49 -1.63 -20.78
N ALA A 133 -0.24 -2.80 -20.21
CA ALA A 133 -1.03 -3.99 -20.52
C ALA A 133 -2.45 -3.83 -19.95
N GLN A 134 -3.42 -4.29 -20.73
CA GLN A 134 -4.81 -4.35 -20.26
C GLN A 134 -5.00 -5.60 -19.40
N ILE A 135 -5.44 -5.40 -18.16
CA ILE A 135 -5.82 -6.48 -17.25
C ILE A 135 -7.31 -6.77 -17.49
N THR A 136 -7.60 -7.86 -18.21
CA THR A 136 -8.96 -8.30 -18.47
C THR A 136 -9.47 -9.21 -17.34
N VAL A 137 -10.77 -9.26 -17.13
CA VAL A 137 -11.39 -10.08 -16.05
C VAL A 137 -11.04 -11.57 -16.12
N ASP A 138 -10.73 -12.08 -17.31
CA ASP A 138 -10.43 -13.50 -17.53
C ASP A 138 -8.96 -13.86 -17.29
N CYS A 139 -8.07 -12.88 -17.08
CA CYS A 139 -6.64 -13.14 -16.90
C CYS A 139 -6.29 -13.51 -15.46
N GLN A 140 -5.18 -14.23 -15.31
CA GLN A 140 -4.73 -14.75 -14.02
C GLN A 140 -4.42 -13.61 -13.03
N GLU A 141 -3.87 -12.49 -13.51
CA GLU A 141 -3.53 -11.33 -12.72
C GLU A 141 -4.78 -10.69 -12.12
N PHE A 142 -5.87 -10.58 -12.90
CA PHE A 142 -7.15 -10.10 -12.38
C PHE A 142 -7.67 -11.02 -11.29
N GLN A 143 -7.65 -12.33 -11.50
CA GLN A 143 -8.12 -13.31 -10.51
C GLN A 143 -7.31 -13.24 -9.21
N MET A 144 -6.00 -13.02 -9.29
CA MET A 144 -5.13 -12.80 -8.13
C MET A 144 -5.50 -11.50 -7.39
N LEU A 145 -5.75 -10.40 -8.11
CA LEU A 145 -6.18 -9.13 -7.51
C LEU A 145 -7.59 -9.21 -6.90
N GLU A 146 -8.51 -9.91 -7.54
CA GLU A 146 -9.86 -10.15 -7.03
C GLU A 146 -9.80 -10.99 -5.75
N ARG A 147 -9.04 -12.09 -5.76
CA ARG A 147 -8.79 -12.91 -4.58
C ARG A 147 -8.15 -12.11 -3.46
N PHE A 148 -7.14 -11.30 -3.77
CA PHE A 148 -6.50 -10.44 -2.78
C PHE A 148 -7.48 -9.45 -2.14
N THR A 149 -8.42 -8.91 -2.94
CA THR A 149 -9.49 -8.07 -2.42
C THR A 149 -10.38 -8.81 -1.42
N VAL A 150 -10.68 -10.10 -1.66
CA VAL A 150 -11.39 -10.93 -0.67
C VAL A 150 -10.58 -11.05 0.63
N VAL A 151 -9.29 -11.38 0.53
CA VAL A 151 -8.38 -11.56 1.69
C VAL A 151 -8.22 -10.26 2.51
N ILE A 152 -8.30 -9.08 1.87
CA ILE A 152 -8.32 -7.79 2.56
C ILE A 152 -9.51 -7.70 3.53
N TYR A 153 -10.68 -8.19 3.13
CA TYR A 153 -11.89 -8.13 3.95
C TYR A 153 -11.99 -9.28 4.95
N ASP A 154 -11.67 -10.49 4.51
CA ASP A 154 -11.66 -11.70 5.32
C ASP A 154 -10.48 -12.60 4.89
N LYS A 155 -9.44 -12.64 5.73
CA LYS A 155 -8.21 -13.42 5.50
C LYS A 155 -8.46 -14.94 5.50
N THR A 156 -9.58 -15.39 6.04
CA THR A 156 -9.92 -16.82 6.20
C THR A 156 -10.86 -17.33 5.11
N SER A 157 -11.52 -16.42 4.40
CA SER A 157 -12.47 -16.79 3.34
C SER A 157 -11.77 -17.63 2.26
N PRO A 158 -12.36 -18.74 1.79
CA PRO A 158 -11.82 -19.51 0.67
C PRO A 158 -12.25 -18.94 -0.71
N LEU A 159 -13.11 -17.90 -0.73
CA LEU A 159 -13.76 -17.43 -1.95
C LEU A 159 -12.82 -16.62 -2.85
N VAL A 160 -12.88 -16.88 -4.15
CA VAL A 160 -12.07 -16.13 -5.13
C VAL A 160 -12.79 -14.89 -5.63
N SER A 161 -14.12 -14.94 -5.75
CA SER A 161 -14.89 -13.80 -6.25
C SER A 161 -15.24 -12.80 -5.15
N VAL A 162 -15.03 -11.52 -5.45
CA VAL A 162 -15.46 -10.41 -4.59
C VAL A 162 -16.98 -10.38 -4.42
N ASN A 163 -17.73 -10.74 -5.47
CA ASN A 163 -19.20 -10.73 -5.40
C ASN A 163 -19.73 -11.83 -4.49
N GLU A 164 -19.13 -13.02 -4.54
CA GLU A 164 -19.48 -14.13 -3.63
C GLU A 164 -19.11 -13.78 -2.19
N ALA A 165 -17.90 -13.28 -1.95
CA ALA A 165 -17.45 -12.87 -0.63
C ALA A 165 -18.32 -11.74 -0.05
N ARG A 166 -18.68 -10.76 -0.88
CA ARG A 166 -19.59 -9.67 -0.46
C ARG A 166 -20.96 -10.22 -0.07
N LYS A 167 -21.51 -11.16 -0.84
CA LYS A 167 -22.79 -11.81 -0.53
C LYS A 167 -22.72 -12.56 0.80
N GLU A 168 -21.65 -13.31 1.03
CA GLU A 168 -21.46 -14.07 2.27
C GLU A 168 -21.37 -13.14 3.48
N LEU A 169 -20.52 -12.12 3.44
CA LEU A 169 -20.37 -11.13 4.52
C LEU A 169 -21.68 -10.39 4.81
N PHE A 170 -22.50 -10.13 3.79
CA PHE A 170 -23.81 -9.51 3.97
C PHE A 170 -24.80 -10.45 4.67
N CYS A 171 -24.81 -11.73 4.30
CA CYS A 171 -25.68 -12.73 4.93
C CYS A 171 -25.27 -13.00 6.39
N GLN A 172 -23.98 -13.08 6.69
CA GLN A 172 -23.46 -13.28 8.05
C GLN A 172 -23.85 -12.12 8.97
N LYS A 173 -23.73 -10.86 8.51
CA LYS A 173 -24.16 -9.69 9.29
C LYS A 173 -25.63 -9.75 9.66
N LYS A 174 -26.51 -10.11 8.71
CA LYS A 174 -27.95 -10.27 8.99
C LYS A 174 -28.27 -11.36 10.01
N GLN A 175 -27.47 -12.43 10.06
CA GLN A 175 -27.64 -13.49 11.07
C GLN A 175 -27.23 -13.00 12.46
N ASN A 176 -26.13 -12.22 12.55
CA ASN A 176 -25.66 -11.66 13.81
C ASN A 176 -26.54 -10.52 14.34
N ASP A 177 -27.12 -9.71 13.45
CA ASP A 177 -28.09 -8.65 13.81
C ASP A 177 -29.48 -9.24 14.13
N GLY A 178 -29.71 -10.52 13.80
CA GLY A 178 -30.99 -11.22 13.94
C GLY A 178 -31.23 -11.91 15.29
N GLU A 179 -30.30 -11.82 16.24
CA GLU A 179 -30.46 -12.44 17.57
C GLU A 179 -31.29 -11.61 18.57
N HIS A 180 -31.90 -10.50 18.14
CA HIS A 180 -32.98 -9.83 18.86
C HIS A 180 -34.28 -9.81 18.06
N SER A 181 -35.03 -10.90 18.27
CA SER A 181 -36.49 -11.06 18.15
C SER A 181 -37.11 -11.41 16.78
N PRO A 182 -38.07 -12.35 16.74
CA PRO A 182 -38.65 -12.87 15.51
C PRO A 182 -39.82 -12.01 15.01
N ASN A 183 -39.92 -11.81 13.70
CA ASN A 183 -41.10 -12.10 12.86
C ASN A 183 -41.10 -11.33 11.54
N SER A 184 -41.48 -12.09 10.50
CA SER A 184 -41.96 -11.79 9.14
C SER A 184 -42.09 -10.36 8.59
N THR A 185 -41.97 -10.33 7.24
CA THR A 185 -42.36 -9.32 6.23
C THR A 185 -41.42 -8.14 5.97
N GLY A 186 -40.83 -8.14 4.76
CA GLY A 186 -40.11 -6.97 4.19
C GLY A 186 -41.06 -5.78 3.93
N PRO A 187 -40.52 -4.59 3.63
CA PRO A 187 -40.23 -4.27 2.22
C PRO A 187 -39.03 -3.33 1.99
N ALA A 188 -38.72 -3.14 0.71
CA ALA A 188 -37.87 -2.08 0.19
C ALA A 188 -38.29 -0.68 0.67
N ALA A 189 -37.34 0.09 1.22
CA ALA A 189 -37.21 1.56 1.11
C ALA A 189 -36.19 2.08 2.13
N ALA A 190 -34.98 2.41 1.67
CA ALA A 190 -34.15 3.45 2.28
C ALA A 190 -33.04 3.82 1.28
N HIS A 191 -33.44 4.39 0.15
CA HIS A 191 -32.60 5.43 -0.45
C HIS A 191 -32.67 6.65 0.47
N GLN A 192 -31.52 7.31 0.63
CA GLN A 192 -31.35 8.69 1.09
C GLN A 192 -31.18 8.91 2.61
N ALA A 193 -29.91 8.95 3.02
CA ALA A 193 -29.37 10.03 3.85
C ALA A 193 -27.85 10.11 3.64
N CYS A 194 -27.45 11.04 2.78
CA CYS A 194 -26.11 11.60 2.82
C CYS A 194 -26.01 12.39 4.13
N SER A 195 -25.09 11.99 5.00
CA SER A 195 -24.59 12.84 6.07
C SER A 195 -23.21 12.32 6.43
N VAL A 196 -22.20 13.04 5.98
CA VAL A 196 -20.79 12.83 6.30
C VAL A 196 -20.59 13.28 7.75
N PRO A 197 -20.19 12.42 8.69
CA PRO A 197 -19.67 12.89 9.97
C PRO A 197 -18.16 13.09 9.78
N GLY A 198 -17.73 14.34 9.93
CA GLY A 198 -16.31 14.71 9.95
C GLY A 198 -15.58 14.01 11.08
N TRP A 199 -14.36 13.55 10.80
CA TRP A 199 -13.46 13.02 11.81
C TRP A 199 -12.29 13.98 11.98
N HIS A 200 -12.25 14.59 13.16
CA HIS A 200 -11.08 15.30 13.69
C HIS A 200 -9.97 14.28 14.00
N LEU A 201 -8.76 14.62 13.58
CA LEU A 201 -7.52 13.93 13.93
C LEU A 201 -7.14 14.28 15.36
N ASP A 202 -7.60 13.50 16.33
CA ASP A 202 -7.01 13.45 17.66
C ASP A 202 -7.04 11.99 18.12
N ASN A 203 -5.88 11.33 18.13
CA ASN A 203 -5.48 10.32 19.11
C ASN A 203 -4.25 9.53 18.63
N LEU A 204 -3.08 10.17 18.72
CA LEU A 204 -1.83 9.49 19.03
C LEU A 204 -1.08 10.35 20.06
N SER A 205 -1.47 10.20 21.33
CA SER A 205 -0.59 10.52 22.45
C SER A 205 -0.29 9.21 23.20
N PRO A 206 0.98 8.88 23.48
CA PRO A 206 1.30 7.84 24.43
C PRO A 206 0.94 8.30 25.85
N GLY A 207 0.38 7.39 26.65
CA GLY A 207 0.08 7.58 28.06
C GLY A 207 1.34 7.66 28.95
N PRO A 208 1.17 7.95 30.25
CA PRO A 208 2.15 8.65 31.08
C PRO A 208 3.30 7.76 31.55
N THR A 209 4.50 8.35 31.57
CA THR A 209 5.62 7.90 32.39
C THR A 209 5.33 8.24 33.85
N THR A 210 5.25 7.22 34.70
CA THR A 210 5.21 7.38 36.15
C THR A 210 6.60 7.75 36.65
N ASP A 211 6.73 8.95 37.19
CA ASP A 211 7.80 9.33 38.10
C ASP A 211 7.63 8.59 39.45
N THR A 212 8.72 8.05 39.97
CA THR A 212 8.86 7.75 41.40
C THR A 212 10.13 8.42 41.91
N ASN A 213 9.94 9.41 42.78
CA ASN A 213 10.95 10.14 43.53
C ASN A 213 11.68 9.24 44.54
N CYS A 214 13.01 9.34 44.57
CA CYS A 214 13.84 9.73 45.72
C CYS A 214 15.24 10.07 45.23
#